data_AF-A0A2G6PJU8-F1
#
_entry.id   AF-A0A2G6PJU8-F1
#
_cell.length_a   1.000
_cell.length_b   1.000
_cell.length_c   1.000
_cell.angle_alpha   90.00
_cell.angle_beta   90.00
_cell.angle_gamma   90.00
#
_symmetry.space_group_name_H-M   'P 1'
#
loop_
_entity.id
_entity.type
_entity.pdbx_description
1 polymer ?
#
loop_
_entity_poly.entity_id
_entity_poly.type
_entity_poly.pdbx_seq_one_letter_code
_entity_poly.pdbx_strand_id
1 'polypeptide(L)'
;MTKNPKIYKINKNHRILKAIKNTDDIIQKIVDTAYKKINYKNRFDKKKLQKSKTERNTYFLYMYKSDDIVSDWKDFLPNDLTSKSNFTQQKLSLILFIKTTNNLFCIVGGNAYKMILPFIDQSFGLNLYTRIIQPESDELISIKSRGITGSRIGINEQFRNDYRIIDFIRFGN
;
A
#
# COMPACT_ATOMS: atom_id res chain seq x y z
N MET A 1 -4.22 -18.98 -11.59
CA MET A 1 -4.60 -17.55 -11.47
C MET A 1 -3.44 -16.78 -10.86
N THR A 2 -2.70 -16.00 -11.65
CA THR A 2 -1.51 -15.26 -11.20
C THR A 2 -1.94 -14.07 -10.32
N LYS A 3 -1.40 -13.97 -9.10
CA LYS A 3 -1.60 -12.80 -8.24
C LYS A 3 -0.38 -11.89 -8.40
N ASN A 4 -0.61 -10.62 -8.71
CA ASN A 4 0.43 -9.58 -8.80
C ASN A 4 0.35 -8.66 -7.56
N PRO A 5 0.90 -9.08 -6.41
CA PRO A 5 0.83 -8.28 -5.19
C PRO A 5 1.67 -7.00 -5.32
N LYS A 6 1.10 -5.88 -4.89
CA LYS A 6 1.88 -4.64 -4.72
C LYS A 6 2.73 -4.76 -3.45
N ILE A 7 4.01 -4.45 -3.57
CA ILE A 7 4.97 -4.45 -2.47
C ILE A 7 5.22 -3.00 -2.06
N TYR A 8 5.12 -2.75 -0.76
CA TYR A 8 5.42 -1.44 -0.16
C TYR A 8 6.59 -1.59 0.81
N LYS A 9 7.43 -0.56 0.90
CA LYS A 9 8.49 -0.48 1.89
C LYS A 9 8.02 0.36 3.07
N ILE A 10 8.23 -0.13 4.29
CA ILE A 10 7.93 0.61 5.52
C ILE A 10 9.10 1.53 5.85
N ASN A 11 8.80 2.82 6.08
CA ASN A 11 9.74 3.81 6.55
C ASN A 11 10.03 3.62 8.05
N LYS A 12 11.10 2.87 8.36
CA LYS A 12 11.57 2.68 9.74
C LYS A 12 12.03 3.97 10.42
N ASN A 13 12.38 4.99 9.65
CA ASN A 13 12.80 6.30 10.16
C ASN A 13 11.63 7.23 10.49
N HIS A 14 10.39 6.78 10.25
CA HIS A 14 9.19 7.52 10.62
C HIS A 14 9.21 7.85 12.11
N ARG A 15 8.80 9.08 12.49
CA ARG A 15 8.90 9.62 13.86
C ARG A 15 8.42 8.66 14.96
N ILE A 16 7.34 7.94 14.68
CA ILE A 16 6.68 7.02 15.62
C ILE A 16 7.39 5.65 15.70
N LEU A 17 8.14 5.27 14.67
CA LEU A 17 8.80 3.96 14.54
C LEU A 17 10.31 4.01 14.83
N LYS A 18 10.96 5.17 14.66
CA LYS A 18 12.42 5.33 14.74
C LYS A 18 13.04 4.81 16.04
N ALA A 19 12.36 4.94 17.17
CA ALA A 19 12.84 4.48 18.47
C ALA A 19 12.70 2.96 18.68
N ILE A 20 11.96 2.27 17.81
CA ILE A 20 11.61 0.85 17.97
C ILE A 20 12.57 0.00 17.14
N LYS A 21 13.37 -0.84 17.81
CA LYS A 21 14.34 -1.72 17.13
C LYS A 21 13.72 -3.05 16.67
N ASN A 22 12.84 -3.61 17.49
CA ASN A 22 12.26 -4.92 17.25
C ASN A 22 11.12 -4.85 16.22
N THR A 23 11.12 -5.79 15.28
CA THR A 23 10.13 -5.82 14.18
C THR A 23 8.72 -6.14 14.67
N ASP A 24 8.59 -7.03 15.65
CA ASP A 24 7.29 -7.33 16.28
C ASP A 24 6.66 -6.08 16.90
N ASP A 25 7.46 -5.27 17.59
CA ASP A 25 7.01 -4.04 18.23
C ASP A 25 6.69 -2.95 17.19
N ILE A 26 7.42 -2.91 16.07
CA ILE A 26 7.08 -2.05 14.92
C ILE A 26 5.71 -2.44 14.37
N ILE A 27 5.47 -3.74 14.12
CA ILE A 27 4.21 -4.23 13.58
C ILE A 27 3.06 -3.93 14.55
N GLN A 28 3.27 -4.18 15.85
CA GLN A 28 2.28 -3.85 16.87
C GLN A 28 1.94 -2.36 16.86
N LYS A 29 2.96 -1.49 16.78
CA LYS A 29 2.76 -0.05 16.74
C LYS A 29 1.97 0.41 15.51
N ILE A 30 2.23 -0.19 14.35
CA ILE A 30 1.51 0.09 13.10
C ILE A 30 0.03 -0.28 13.26
N VAL A 31 -0.26 -1.50 13.74
CA VAL A 31 -1.64 -1.98 13.92
C VAL A 31 -2.37 -1.16 14.98
N ASP A 32 -1.76 -0.90 16.12
CA ASP A 32 -2.36 -0.08 17.19
C ASP A 32 -2.66 1.34 16.74
N THR A 33 -1.78 1.94 15.91
CA THR A 33 -2.03 3.29 15.36
C THR A 33 -3.23 3.27 14.43
N ALA A 34 -3.37 2.22 13.61
CA ALA A 34 -4.53 2.05 12.75
C ALA A 34 -5.82 1.82 13.55
N TYR A 35 -5.79 0.99 14.59
CA TYR A 35 -6.93 0.74 15.49
C TYR A 35 -7.42 2.01 16.19
N LYS A 36 -6.50 2.85 16.67
CA LYS A 36 -6.85 4.15 17.25
C LYS A 36 -7.58 5.06 16.26
N LYS A 37 -7.18 5.05 14.99
CA LYS A 37 -7.83 5.86 13.95
C LYS A 37 -9.27 5.41 13.66
N ILE A 38 -9.59 4.14 13.88
CA ILE A 38 -10.92 3.57 13.64
C ILE A 38 -11.72 3.35 14.94
N ASN A 39 -11.29 3.92 16.08
CA ASN A 39 -11.89 3.75 17.40
C ASN A 39 -12.13 2.28 17.82
N TYR A 40 -11.28 1.36 17.33
CA TYR A 40 -11.38 -0.05 17.70
C TYR A 40 -10.81 -0.25 19.10
N LYS A 41 -11.65 -0.76 20.02
CA LYS A 41 -11.34 -0.82 21.47
C LYS A 41 -10.31 -1.89 21.82
N ASN A 42 -10.14 -2.92 20.99
CA ASN A 42 -9.20 -4.01 21.29
C ASN A 42 -7.77 -3.60 20.95
N ARG A 43 -6.83 -3.91 21.83
CA ARG A 43 -5.39 -3.78 21.53
C ARG A 43 -4.91 -4.97 20.74
N PHE A 44 -4.03 -4.74 19.77
CA PHE A 44 -3.43 -5.83 19.03
C PHE A 44 -2.40 -6.54 19.90
N ASP A 45 -2.50 -7.88 19.98
CA ASP A 45 -1.51 -8.70 20.67
C ASP A 45 -0.53 -9.30 19.67
N LYS A 46 0.73 -8.82 19.72
CA LYS A 46 1.84 -9.33 18.89
C LYS A 46 2.09 -10.83 19.05
N LYS A 47 1.68 -11.45 20.17
CA LYS A 47 1.85 -12.89 20.39
C LYS A 47 0.98 -13.74 19.44
N LYS A 48 -0.12 -13.19 18.94
CA LYS A 48 -1.03 -13.86 17.99
C LYS A 48 -0.59 -13.70 16.53
N LEU A 49 0.50 -12.97 16.28
CA LEU A 49 1.01 -12.73 14.94
C LEU A 49 1.59 -14.04 14.38
N GLN A 50 1.05 -14.51 13.26
CA GLN A 50 1.57 -15.71 12.60
C GLN A 50 2.93 -15.40 11.98
N LYS A 51 3.91 -16.25 12.24
CA LYS A 51 5.29 -16.06 11.80
C LYS A 51 5.77 -17.25 10.99
N SER A 52 6.50 -16.96 9.93
CA SER A 52 7.27 -17.96 9.20
C SER A 52 8.65 -17.40 8.92
N LYS A 53 9.69 -18.22 9.08
CA LYS A 53 11.08 -17.81 8.83
C LYS A 53 11.64 -18.68 7.72
N THR A 54 12.22 -18.04 6.72
CA THR A 54 13.07 -18.68 5.73
C THR A 54 14.53 -18.29 6.01
N GLU A 55 15.47 -18.86 5.27
CA GLU A 55 16.91 -18.58 5.43
C GLU A 55 17.24 -17.09 5.39
N ARG A 56 16.57 -16.33 4.50
CA ARG A 56 16.87 -14.91 4.25
C ARG A 56 15.87 -13.95 4.87
N ASN A 57 14.62 -14.37 5.04
CA ASN A 57 13.51 -13.47 5.35
C ASN A 57 12.69 -13.98 6.55
N THR A 58 12.11 -13.06 7.31
CA THR A 58 11.08 -13.37 8.31
C THR A 58 9.76 -12.75 7.89
N TYR A 59 8.73 -13.58 7.80
CA TYR A 59 7.39 -13.23 7.39
C TYR A 59 6.49 -13.11 8.62
N PHE A 60 5.63 -12.10 8.62
CA PHE A 60 4.63 -11.89 9.65
C PHE A 60 3.27 -11.65 8.98
N LEU A 61 2.33 -12.54 9.21
CA LEU A 61 0.99 -12.43 8.65
C LEU A 61 0.02 -11.90 9.70
N TYR A 62 -0.54 -10.74 9.42
CA TYR A 62 -1.63 -10.15 10.17
C TYR A 62 -2.90 -10.20 9.33
N MET A 63 -3.97 -10.77 9.89
CA MET A 63 -5.27 -10.87 9.24
C MET A 63 -6.32 -10.28 10.18
N TYR A 64 -7.25 -9.52 9.61
CA TYR A 64 -8.43 -9.06 10.33
C TYR A 64 -9.63 -9.10 9.41
N LYS A 65 -10.79 -9.37 10.00
CA LYS A 65 -12.07 -9.29 9.32
C LYS A 65 -12.68 -7.94 9.66
N SER A 66 -13.26 -7.26 8.67
CA SER A 66 -14.13 -6.13 8.98
C SER A 66 -15.34 -6.63 9.75
N ASP A 67 -16.00 -5.71 10.46
CA ASP A 67 -17.36 -5.97 10.92
C ASP A 67 -18.25 -6.33 9.73
N ASP A 68 -19.34 -7.03 10.02
CA ASP A 68 -20.34 -7.40 9.05
C ASP A 68 -21.05 -6.14 8.57
N ILE A 69 -20.92 -5.85 7.27
CA ILE A 69 -21.52 -4.67 6.65
C ILE A 69 -22.65 -5.15 5.75
N VAL A 70 -23.85 -4.60 5.96
CA VAL A 70 -24.95 -4.76 5.00
C VAL A 70 -24.60 -3.96 3.76
N SER A 71 -24.61 -4.61 2.60
CA SER A 71 -24.32 -3.97 1.32
C SER A 71 -25.32 -2.87 1.00
N ASP A 72 -24.85 -1.70 0.55
CA ASP A 72 -25.68 -0.57 0.10
C ASP A 72 -26.71 -0.97 -0.98
N TRP A 73 -26.43 -2.07 -1.72
CA TRP A 73 -27.37 -2.65 -2.69
C TRP A 73 -28.68 -3.12 -2.07
N LYS A 74 -28.70 -3.48 -0.78
CA LYS A 74 -29.93 -3.90 -0.10
C LYS A 74 -30.95 -2.76 -0.03
N ASP A 75 -30.47 -1.55 0.20
CA ASP A 75 -31.31 -0.36 0.34
C ASP A 75 -31.64 0.25 -1.04
N PHE A 76 -30.79 0.00 -2.05
CA PHE A 76 -31.02 0.45 -3.43
C PHE A 76 -32.03 -0.41 -4.19
N LEU A 77 -32.03 -1.74 -3.98
CA LEU A 77 -32.88 -2.67 -4.72
C LEU A 77 -34.27 -2.82 -4.07
N PRO A 78 -35.32 -3.07 -4.87
CA PRO A 78 -36.67 -3.35 -4.33
C PRO A 78 -36.67 -4.49 -3.30
N ASN A 79 -37.48 -4.33 -2.25
CA ASN A 79 -37.59 -5.30 -1.15
C ASN A 79 -37.95 -6.73 -1.62
N ASP A 80 -38.71 -6.85 -2.71
CA ASP A 80 -39.09 -8.14 -3.29
C ASP A 80 -37.87 -8.95 -3.77
N LEU A 81 -36.80 -8.26 -4.20
CA LEU A 81 -35.54 -8.88 -4.61
C LEU A 81 -34.57 -9.09 -3.45
N THR A 82 -34.70 -8.33 -2.36
CA THR A 82 -33.74 -8.35 -1.24
C THR A 82 -34.18 -9.17 -0.04
N SER A 83 -35.48 -9.38 0.15
CA SER A 83 -36.08 -10.08 1.29
C SER A 83 -35.65 -11.55 1.46
N LYS A 84 -35.30 -12.23 0.35
CA LYS A 84 -34.91 -13.65 0.35
C LYS A 84 -33.40 -13.88 0.29
N SER A 85 -32.59 -12.82 0.26
CA SER A 85 -31.14 -12.91 0.01
C SER A 85 -30.33 -12.20 1.09
N ASN A 86 -29.19 -12.78 1.47
CA ASN A 86 -28.30 -12.17 2.46
C ASN A 86 -27.34 -11.18 1.79
N PHE A 87 -27.51 -9.89 2.09
CA PHE A 87 -26.65 -8.80 1.61
C PHE A 87 -25.54 -8.43 2.59
N THR A 88 -25.39 -9.17 3.70
CA THR A 88 -24.33 -8.97 4.67
C THR A 88 -23.02 -9.54 4.15
N GLN A 89 -21.98 -8.70 4.11
CA GLN A 89 -20.65 -9.08 3.69
C GLN A 89 -19.63 -8.87 4.81
N GLN A 90 -18.77 -9.87 5.01
CA GLN A 90 -17.60 -9.78 5.87
C GLN A 90 -16.34 -9.74 5.01
N LYS A 91 -15.60 -8.63 5.02
CA LYS A 91 -14.40 -8.49 4.17
C LYS A 91 -13.17 -8.92 4.93
N LEU A 92 -12.47 -9.93 4.41
CA LEU A 92 -11.15 -10.31 4.89
C LEU A 92 -10.11 -9.30 4.39
N SER A 93 -9.32 -8.76 5.32
CA SER A 93 -8.18 -7.91 5.03
C SER A 93 -6.92 -8.52 5.63
N LEU A 94 -5.80 -8.38 4.93
CA LEU A 94 -4.53 -8.96 5.36
C LEU A 94 -3.36 -8.02 5.10
N ILE A 95 -2.35 -8.15 5.93
CA ILE A 95 -1.05 -7.54 5.77
C ILE A 95 0.00 -8.63 5.99
N LEU A 96 0.82 -8.87 4.97
CA LEU A 96 1.99 -9.73 5.07
C LEU A 96 3.22 -8.83 5.17
N PHE A 97 3.82 -8.75 6.35
CA PHE A 97 5.10 -8.07 6.54
C PHE A 97 6.25 -9.01 6.22
N ILE A 98 7.30 -8.48 5.59
CA ILE A 98 8.49 -9.20 5.15
C ILE A 98 9.71 -8.46 5.69
N LYS A 99 10.32 -9.02 6.73
CA LYS A 99 11.58 -8.53 7.29
C LYS A 99 12.73 -9.16 6.51
N THR A 100 13.57 -8.28 5.98
CA THR A 100 14.90 -8.60 5.42
C THR A 100 15.98 -8.10 6.38
N THR A 101 17.25 -8.31 6.05
CA THR A 101 18.39 -7.84 6.85
C THR A 101 18.27 -6.36 7.23
N ASN A 102 17.98 -5.50 6.25
CA ASN A 102 17.99 -4.04 6.44
C ASN A 102 16.58 -3.44 6.41
N ASN A 103 15.67 -4.01 5.63
CA ASN A 103 14.40 -3.39 5.29
C ASN A 103 13.20 -4.18 5.83
N LEU A 104 12.08 -3.47 5.97
CA LEU A 104 10.78 -4.06 6.26
C LEU A 104 9.85 -3.71 5.10
N PHE A 105 9.31 -4.73 4.45
CA PHE A 105 8.34 -4.58 3.38
C PHE A 105 6.97 -5.08 3.85
N CYS A 106 5.92 -4.73 3.12
CA CYS A 106 4.61 -5.33 3.29
C CYS A 106 3.87 -5.50 1.97
N ILE A 107 3.06 -6.54 1.92
CA ILE A 107 2.01 -6.76 0.92
C ILE A 107 0.67 -6.61 1.63
N VAL A 108 -0.28 -5.93 1.00
CA VAL A 108 -1.63 -5.74 1.55
C VAL A 108 -2.68 -6.39 0.65
N GLY A 109 -3.70 -6.95 1.29
CA GLY A 109 -4.90 -7.46 0.64
C GLY A 109 -6.17 -6.90 1.32
N GLY A 110 -7.26 -6.82 0.55
CA GLY A 110 -8.50 -6.23 1.03
C GLY A 110 -8.36 -4.74 1.35
N ASN A 111 -8.92 -4.29 2.49
CA ASN A 111 -8.94 -2.89 2.90
C ASN A 111 -7.81 -2.52 3.88
N ALA A 112 -6.73 -3.30 3.91
CA ALA A 112 -5.65 -3.11 4.87
C ALA A 112 -4.67 -1.98 4.52
N TYR A 113 -4.71 -1.48 3.28
CA TYR A 113 -3.79 -0.43 2.80
C TYR A 113 -3.80 0.82 3.69
N LYS A 114 -4.98 1.25 4.14
CA LYS A 114 -5.15 2.42 5.01
C LYS A 114 -4.40 2.32 6.34
N MET A 115 -4.10 1.11 6.81
CA MET A 115 -3.37 0.87 8.05
C MET A 115 -1.87 1.17 7.89
N ILE A 116 -1.31 0.84 6.73
CA ILE A 116 0.13 0.99 6.47
C ILE A 116 0.47 2.31 5.78
N LEU A 117 -0.51 2.98 5.15
CA LEU A 117 -0.32 4.23 4.39
C LEU A 117 0.54 5.29 5.11
N PRO A 118 0.33 5.61 6.40
CA PRO A 118 1.15 6.62 7.10
C PRO A 118 2.63 6.25 7.25
N PHE A 119 2.96 4.96 7.08
CA PHE A 119 4.29 4.41 7.33
C PHE A 119 5.00 3.98 6.05
N ILE A 120 4.41 4.18 4.86
CA ILE A 120 5.05 3.84 3.59
C ILE A 120 6.18 4.83 3.30
N ASP A 121 7.32 4.29 2.86
CA ASP A 121 8.38 5.06 2.20
C ASP A 121 7.90 5.44 0.79
N GLN A 122 7.38 6.66 0.63
CA GLN A 122 6.84 7.16 -0.64
C GLN A 122 7.90 7.28 -1.74
N SER A 123 9.17 7.45 -1.36
CA SER A 123 10.29 7.54 -2.30
C SER A 123 10.75 6.17 -2.80
N PHE A 124 10.30 5.06 -2.19
CA PHE A 124 10.78 3.71 -2.52
C PHE A 124 10.60 3.37 -4.01
N GLY A 125 9.44 3.64 -4.58
CA GLY A 125 9.14 3.33 -5.98
C GLY A 125 10.06 4.10 -6.94
N LEU A 126 10.22 5.41 -6.70
CA LEU A 126 11.11 6.26 -7.49
C LEU A 126 12.57 5.82 -7.35
N ASN A 127 13.04 5.59 -6.11
CA ASN A 127 14.42 5.16 -5.85
C ASN A 127 14.75 3.78 -6.46
N LEU A 128 13.75 2.90 -6.57
CA LEU A 128 13.92 1.64 -7.28
C LEU A 128 14.00 1.88 -8.78
N TYR A 129 13.08 2.69 -9.31
CA TYR A 129 13.01 3.02 -10.73
C TYR A 129 14.31 3.69 -11.23
N THR A 130 14.86 4.64 -10.47
CA THR A 130 16.13 5.32 -10.81
C THR A 130 17.33 4.37 -10.88
N ARG A 131 17.26 3.18 -10.28
CA ARG A 131 18.35 2.19 -10.31
C ARG A 131 18.25 1.21 -11.47
N ILE A 132 17.07 1.08 -12.07
CA ILE A 132 16.81 0.15 -13.18
C ILE A 132 16.74 0.86 -14.53
N ILE A 133 16.43 2.16 -14.53
CA ILE A 133 16.32 2.97 -15.73
C ILE A 133 17.70 3.21 -16.37
N GLN A 134 17.73 3.25 -17.69
CA GLN A 134 18.89 3.62 -18.49
C GLN A 134 18.56 4.91 -19.26
N PRO A 135 18.89 6.10 -18.72
CA PRO A 135 18.40 7.37 -19.27
C PRO A 135 18.74 7.64 -20.74
N GLU A 136 19.83 7.03 -21.24
CA GLU A 136 20.30 7.21 -22.62
C GLU A 136 19.66 6.27 -23.64
N SER A 137 19.09 5.16 -23.20
CA SER A 137 18.51 4.13 -24.08
C SER A 137 17.02 3.94 -23.88
N ASP A 138 16.50 4.25 -22.69
CA ASP A 138 15.09 4.10 -22.40
C ASP A 138 14.28 5.22 -23.07
N GLU A 139 13.31 4.80 -23.89
CA GLU A 139 12.39 5.68 -24.60
C GLU A 139 11.20 6.06 -23.73
N LEU A 140 10.78 7.32 -23.86
CA LEU A 140 9.69 7.92 -23.11
C LEU A 140 8.48 8.11 -24.02
N ILE A 141 7.47 7.24 -23.87
CA ILE A 141 6.26 7.26 -24.71
C ILE A 141 5.27 8.35 -24.28
N SER A 142 5.09 8.54 -22.97
CA SER A 142 4.16 9.56 -22.44
C SER A 142 4.45 9.92 -20.99
N ILE A 143 4.10 11.15 -20.60
CA ILE A 143 4.10 11.63 -19.22
C ILE A 143 2.68 12.04 -18.84
N LYS A 144 2.17 11.45 -17.77
CA LYS A 144 0.98 11.93 -17.07
C LYS A 144 1.37 12.56 -15.76
N SER A 145 1.16 13.86 -15.62
CA SER A 145 1.27 14.56 -14.35
C SER A 145 -0.11 14.99 -13.88
N ARG A 146 -0.35 14.89 -12.57
CA ARG A 146 -1.54 15.43 -11.92
C ARG A 146 -1.10 16.59 -11.05
N GLY A 147 -1.59 17.78 -11.35
CA GLY A 147 -1.36 19.00 -10.60
C GLY A 147 -2.58 19.91 -10.74
N ILE A 148 -2.76 20.79 -9.76
CA ILE A 148 -3.79 21.83 -9.80
C ILE A 148 -3.06 23.16 -9.88
N THR A 149 -3.06 23.77 -11.07
CA THR A 149 -2.47 25.09 -11.31
C THR A 149 -3.45 25.94 -12.12
N GLY A 150 -4.03 26.95 -11.48
CA GLY A 150 -5.08 27.79 -12.08
C GLY A 150 -6.28 26.95 -12.51
N SER A 151 -6.63 27.00 -13.80
CA SER A 151 -7.74 26.26 -14.40
C SER A 151 -7.38 24.87 -14.95
N ARG A 152 -6.11 24.43 -14.83
CA ARG A 152 -5.65 23.15 -15.38
C ARG A 152 -5.61 22.07 -14.31
N ILE A 153 -6.25 20.93 -14.59
CA ILE A 153 -6.28 19.73 -13.74
C ILE A 153 -5.44 18.65 -14.46
N GLY A 154 -4.13 18.73 -14.30
CA GLY A 154 -3.16 17.78 -14.86
C GLY A 154 -2.73 18.05 -16.30
N ILE A 155 -1.62 17.40 -16.68
CA ILE A 155 -0.99 17.48 -18.00
C ILE A 155 -0.74 16.04 -18.49
N ASN A 156 -1.02 15.80 -19.77
CA ASN A 156 -0.72 14.54 -20.44
C ASN A 156 0.06 14.86 -21.71
N GLU A 157 1.36 14.58 -21.70
CA GLU A 157 2.27 14.79 -22.83
C GLU A 157 2.55 13.45 -23.50
N GLN A 158 2.46 13.42 -24.82
CA GLN A 158 2.81 12.28 -25.64
C GLN A 158 3.96 12.69 -26.55
N PHE A 159 5.02 11.90 -26.53
CA PHE A 159 6.20 12.16 -27.34
C PHE A 159 6.14 11.26 -28.57
N ARG A 160 6.48 11.83 -29.73
CA ARG A 160 6.62 11.08 -30.99
C ARG A 160 8.11 10.87 -31.25
N ASN A 161 8.47 9.68 -31.75
CA ASN A 161 9.84 9.21 -32.02
C ASN A 161 10.66 8.92 -30.76
N ASP A 162 11.92 8.49 -30.93
CA ASP A 162 12.94 8.04 -29.95
C ASP A 162 13.31 9.07 -28.87
N TYR A 163 12.31 9.69 -28.24
CA TYR A 163 12.47 10.70 -27.20
C TYR A 163 12.95 10.00 -25.92
N ARG A 164 14.17 10.29 -25.49
CA ARG A 164 14.81 9.58 -24.38
C ARG A 164 14.59 10.34 -23.07
N ILE A 165 14.71 9.62 -21.96
CA ILE A 165 14.63 10.25 -20.62
C ILE A 165 15.68 11.35 -20.44
N ILE A 166 16.87 11.19 -21.02
CA ILE A 166 17.92 12.22 -20.99
C ILE A 166 17.49 13.53 -21.65
N ASP A 167 16.68 13.47 -22.71
CA ASP A 167 16.19 14.66 -23.41
C ASP A 167 15.24 15.44 -22.51
N PHE A 168 14.39 14.75 -21.74
CA PHE A 168 13.49 15.37 -20.78
C PHE A 168 14.24 16.05 -19.61
N ILE A 169 15.28 15.42 -19.08
CA ILE A 169 16.05 15.94 -17.93
C ILE A 169 16.84 17.20 -18.29
N ARG A 170 17.31 17.32 -19.54
CA ARG A 170 18.14 18.44 -19.99
C ARG A 170 17.40 19.79 -20.05
N PHE A 171 16.07 19.82 -20.09
CA PHE A 171 15.28 21.07 -20.11
C PHE A 171 15.17 21.79 -18.74
N GLY A 172 15.86 21.31 -17.70
CA GLY A 172 15.78 21.83 -16.33
C GLY A 172 16.93 22.73 -15.84
N ASN A 173 17.87 23.13 -16.70
CA ASN A 173 18.97 24.07 -16.39
C ASN A 173 18.98 25.25 -17.35
#